data_AF-A0A840EN19-F1
#
_entry.id   AF-A0A840EN19-F1
#
_cell.length_a   1.000
_cell.length_b   1.000
_cell.length_c   1.000
_cell.angle_alpha   90.00
_cell.angle_beta   90.00
_cell.angle_gamma   90.00
#
_symmetry.space_group_name_H-M   'P 1'
#
loop_
_entity.id
_entity.type
_entity.pdbx_description
1 polymer ?
#
loop_
_entity_poly.entity_id
_entity_poly.type
_entity_poly.pdbx_seq_one_letter_code
_entity_poly.pdbx_strand_id
1 'polypeptide(L)'
;MDIQTFRKVFTTYITKSIYEVNNLNELLEQLDDLFYNIDGIKFSTYLTKDVLPSVISKISHLKDELGKTGKSRSTYPKRKKLQALINEFNHFSNYLIENYATSLKESTELKKIRNQELKKDKTLAHSIIDGFYSDEPVPFPEYINKTRLSNAIEELKTFYAELFIVPEKFEFGKHKLINLLSDLRIKISNRELDILAVSKQISYYEKKVNQTNEDTSFEQSYSNDVSIETSLKQHYTECYQSCIINHSNLKYHQKELLNLFDYLIEEYKFTKSEKLLSINEVTVFGDDNFEVLNKIYTEFSDFLNPYVSIDEFKEHFVIKSTPPNNKIDLCNGNLNDFGYLMLKIRPFFIDKIGVGKYYAMWWSERFTFNSKEKPPKSISNAISFIKKGTRFPEKRTSTHKIVEILTSSYDYPTDSIE
;
A
#
# COMPACT_ATOMS: atom_id res chain seq x y z
N MET A 1 3.09 43.91 23.42
CA MET A 1 4.36 44.03 22.67
C MET A 1 4.03 44.28 21.20
N ASP A 2 4.82 45.06 20.45
CA ASP A 2 4.55 45.35 19.02
C ASP A 2 5.41 44.52 18.04
N ILE A 3 5.04 44.52 16.74
CA ILE A 3 5.75 43.75 15.70
C ILE A 3 7.23 44.14 15.62
N GLN A 4 7.59 45.42 15.80
CA GLN A 4 8.96 45.88 15.68
C GLN A 4 9.84 45.34 16.82
N THR A 5 9.28 45.30 18.03
CA THR A 5 9.91 44.76 19.22
C THR A 5 10.12 43.26 19.06
N PHE A 6 9.07 42.52 18.70
CA PHE A 6 9.18 41.08 18.46
C PHE A 6 10.12 40.76 17.30
N ARG A 7 10.09 41.52 16.20
CA ARG A 7 11.02 41.33 15.07
C ARG A 7 12.47 41.43 15.51
N LYS A 8 12.81 42.34 16.43
CA LYS A 8 14.18 42.44 16.98
C LYS A 8 14.53 41.21 17.81
N VAL A 9 13.63 40.73 18.68
CA VAL A 9 13.85 39.53 19.49
C VAL A 9 13.98 38.28 18.59
N PHE A 10 13.05 38.09 17.66
CA PHE A 10 13.04 36.98 16.71
C PHE A 10 14.25 36.99 15.79
N THR A 11 14.64 38.15 15.25
CA THR A 11 15.86 38.26 14.43
C THR A 11 17.08 37.88 15.26
N THR A 12 17.14 38.33 16.51
CA THR A 12 18.22 37.95 17.44
C THR A 12 18.24 36.44 17.69
N TYR A 13 17.08 35.80 17.89
CA TYR A 13 16.97 34.35 18.06
C TYR A 13 17.40 33.57 16.81
N ILE A 14 17.00 34.00 15.62
CA ILE A 14 17.36 33.38 14.33
C ILE A 14 18.86 33.56 14.01
N THR A 15 19.44 34.71 14.38
CA THR A 15 20.82 35.10 14.01
C THR A 15 21.87 34.79 15.06
N LYS A 16 21.53 34.74 16.35
CA LYS A 16 22.50 34.43 17.41
C LYS A 16 23.11 33.05 17.17
N SER A 17 24.41 32.99 17.45
CA SER A 17 25.22 31.79 17.28
C SER A 17 24.82 30.71 18.28
N ILE A 18 25.31 29.49 18.02
CA ILE A 18 25.12 28.21 18.73
C ILE A 18 25.36 28.28 20.27
N TYR A 19 25.75 29.43 20.80
CA TYR A 19 26.22 29.66 22.16
C TYR A 19 25.27 30.49 23.05
N GLU A 20 24.23 31.11 22.51
CA GLU A 20 23.32 31.96 23.29
C GLU A 20 21.91 31.91 22.71
N VAL A 21 21.17 30.84 23.01
CA VAL A 21 19.76 30.74 22.63
C VAL A 21 18.93 31.07 23.86
N ASN A 22 18.19 32.19 23.80
CA ASN A 22 17.09 32.46 24.72
C ASN A 22 16.07 31.31 24.62
N ASN A 23 15.39 30.99 25.72
CA ASN A 23 14.50 29.84 25.80
C ASN A 23 13.40 29.92 24.73
N LEU A 24 13.29 28.91 23.85
CA LEU A 24 12.24 28.84 22.80
C LEU A 24 10.85 29.13 23.37
N ASN A 25 10.58 28.68 24.59
CA ASN A 25 9.32 28.92 25.28
C ASN A 25 9.02 30.41 25.45
N GLU A 26 10.02 31.24 25.76
CA GLU A 26 9.86 32.69 25.91
C GLU A 26 9.53 33.34 24.56
N LEU A 27 10.08 32.81 23.46
CA LEU A 27 9.79 33.27 22.10
C LEU A 27 8.35 32.90 21.68
N LEU A 28 7.88 31.71 22.08
CA LEU A 28 6.52 31.26 21.83
C LEU A 28 5.50 32.09 22.62
N GLU A 29 5.74 32.32 23.91
CA GLU A 29 4.89 33.19 24.75
C GLU A 29 4.79 34.60 24.18
N GLN A 30 5.92 35.17 23.73
CA GLN A 30 5.96 36.48 23.09
C GLN A 30 5.20 36.50 21.75
N LEU A 31 5.22 35.40 20.99
CA LEU A 31 4.48 35.29 19.75
C LEU A 31 2.97 35.17 19.99
N ASP A 32 2.56 34.42 21.02
CA ASP A 32 1.17 34.34 21.47
C ASP A 32 0.66 35.72 21.93
N ASP A 33 1.45 36.43 22.74
CA ASP A 33 1.14 37.80 23.12
C ASP A 33 0.99 38.70 21.88
N LEU A 34 1.82 38.52 20.87
CA LEU A 34 1.73 39.27 19.62
C LEU A 34 0.42 38.96 18.86
N PHE A 35 -0.01 37.70 18.86
CA PHE A 35 -1.24 37.26 18.21
C PHE A 35 -2.48 37.92 18.81
N TYR A 36 -2.57 37.99 20.15
CA TYR A 36 -3.72 38.60 20.83
C TYR A 36 -3.75 40.13 20.74
N ASN A 37 -2.58 40.77 20.64
CA ASN A 37 -2.46 42.22 20.75
C ASN A 37 -2.46 42.98 19.42
N ILE A 38 -2.49 42.28 18.27
CA ILE A 38 -2.32 42.90 16.96
C ILE A 38 -3.43 42.48 16.01
N ASP A 39 -3.78 43.38 15.08
CA ASP A 39 -4.68 43.11 13.97
C ASP A 39 -4.32 41.79 13.24
N GLY A 40 -5.31 40.91 13.09
CA GLY A 40 -5.11 39.56 12.54
C GLY A 40 -4.53 39.54 11.12
N ILE A 41 -4.82 40.55 10.29
CA ILE A 41 -4.25 40.64 8.92
C ILE A 41 -2.77 41.01 8.99
N LYS A 42 -2.41 41.95 9.89
CA LYS A 42 -1.01 42.32 10.13
C LYS A 42 -0.21 41.16 10.72
N PHE A 43 -0.76 40.45 11.70
CA PHE A 43 -0.14 39.25 12.26
C PHE A 43 0.04 38.15 11.21
N SER A 44 -1.03 37.83 10.47
CA SER A 44 -1.00 36.86 9.36
C SER A 44 0.09 37.17 8.33
N THR A 45 0.17 38.44 7.92
CA THR A 45 1.16 38.89 6.94
C THR A 45 2.58 38.77 7.49
N TYR A 46 2.80 39.19 8.73
CA TYR A 46 4.09 39.12 9.41
C TYR A 46 4.54 37.66 9.60
N LEU A 47 3.65 36.80 10.07
CA LEU A 47 3.95 35.38 10.29
C LEU A 47 4.28 34.66 8.98
N THR A 48 3.50 34.91 7.93
CA THR A 48 3.67 34.26 6.62
C THR A 48 4.91 34.75 5.87
N LYS A 49 5.24 36.04 5.96
CA LYS A 49 6.34 36.63 5.16
C LYS A 49 7.68 36.66 5.88
N ASP A 50 7.68 36.84 7.20
CA ASP A 50 8.91 37.11 7.94
C ASP A 50 9.28 35.94 8.85
N VAL A 51 8.34 35.45 9.66
CA VAL A 51 8.65 34.47 10.71
C VAL A 51 8.88 33.07 10.12
N LEU A 52 7.86 32.50 9.47
CA LEU A 52 7.91 31.13 8.97
C LEU A 52 9.03 30.93 7.90
N PRO A 53 9.19 31.80 6.89
CA PRO A 53 10.28 31.65 5.92
C PRO A 53 11.68 31.74 6.56
N SER A 54 11.87 32.58 7.58
CA SER A 54 13.15 32.69 8.28
C SER A 54 13.50 31.41 9.05
N VAL A 55 12.51 30.80 9.72
CA VAL A 55 12.69 29.50 10.40
C VAL A 55 13.08 28.42 9.39
N ILE A 56 12.38 28.35 8.25
CA ILE A 56 12.63 27.35 7.21
C ILE A 56 14.02 27.52 6.59
N SER A 57 14.39 28.77 6.27
CA SER A 57 15.72 29.09 5.75
C SER A 57 16.81 28.67 6.74
N LYS A 58 16.58 28.88 8.04
CA LYS A 58 17.51 28.46 9.10
C LYS A 58 17.64 26.95 9.17
N ILE A 59 16.53 26.20 9.12
CA ILE A 59 16.56 24.73 9.08
C ILE A 59 17.36 24.23 7.87
N SER A 60 17.14 24.80 6.68
CA SER A 60 17.88 24.43 5.47
C SER A 60 19.38 24.67 5.64
N HIS A 61 19.76 25.86 6.11
CA HIS A 61 21.15 26.19 6.37
C HIS A 61 21.81 25.24 7.38
N LEU A 62 21.12 24.90 8.47
CA LEU A 62 21.63 23.97 9.48
C LEU A 62 21.80 22.54 8.92
N LYS A 63 20.89 22.09 8.06
CA LYS A 63 21.02 20.79 7.36
C LYS A 63 22.22 20.78 6.42
N ASP A 64 22.46 21.88 5.69
CA ASP A 64 23.63 22.02 4.83
C ASP A 64 24.94 22.03 5.63
N GLU A 65 24.97 22.73 6.77
CA GLU A 65 26.12 22.69 7.69
C GLU A 65 26.34 21.30 8.27
N LEU A 66 25.28 20.60 8.68
CA LEU A 66 25.35 19.23 9.17
C LEU A 66 25.93 18.30 8.09
N GLY A 67 25.48 18.43 6.84
CA GLY A 67 26.03 17.69 5.70
C GLY A 67 27.54 17.89 5.50
N LYS A 68 28.05 19.10 5.79
CA LYS A 68 29.48 19.44 5.68
C LYS A 68 30.34 18.93 6.85
N THR A 69 29.76 18.50 7.98
CA THR A 69 30.53 18.10 9.17
C THR A 69 31.21 16.73 9.07
N GLY A 70 30.87 15.88 8.09
CA GLY A 70 31.51 14.57 7.90
C GLY A 70 31.20 13.55 8.99
N LYS A 71 31.89 12.39 8.97
CA LYS A 71 31.58 11.25 9.85
C LYS A 71 32.49 11.06 11.08
N SER A 72 33.51 11.89 11.27
CA SER A 72 34.57 11.67 12.29
C SER A 72 34.08 11.74 13.74
N ARG A 73 34.84 11.13 14.67
CA ARG A 73 34.59 11.25 16.12
C ARG A 73 34.81 12.68 16.64
N SER A 74 35.76 13.42 16.07
CA SER A 74 36.05 14.82 16.44
C SER A 74 34.91 15.80 16.12
N THR A 75 34.07 15.46 15.14
CA THR A 75 32.94 16.30 14.71
C THR A 75 31.62 15.91 15.37
N TYR A 76 31.58 14.81 16.14
CA TYR A 76 30.38 14.34 16.81
C TYR A 76 29.71 15.38 17.72
N PRO A 77 30.42 16.13 18.58
CA PRO A 77 29.79 17.16 19.42
C PRO A 77 29.11 18.25 18.59
N LYS A 78 29.73 18.65 17.47
CA LYS A 78 29.16 19.63 16.54
C LYS A 78 27.90 19.08 15.85
N ARG A 79 27.93 17.83 15.38
CA ARG A 79 26.76 17.17 14.78
C ARG A 79 25.59 17.04 15.74
N LYS A 80 25.84 16.59 16.97
CA LYS A 80 24.80 16.42 17.99
C LYS A 80 24.11 17.76 18.27
N LYS A 81 24.88 18.86 18.33
CA LYS A 81 24.34 20.22 18.51
C LYS A 81 23.56 20.70 17.28
N LEU A 82 24.09 20.52 16.08
CA LEU A 82 23.38 20.87 14.84
C LEU A 82 22.06 20.12 14.71
N GLN A 83 22.05 18.82 15.06
CA GLN A 83 20.84 18.01 15.08
C GLN A 83 19.83 18.50 16.13
N ALA A 84 20.29 18.85 17.33
CA ALA A 84 19.42 19.41 18.37
C ALA A 84 18.78 20.73 17.92
N LEU A 85 19.55 21.63 17.30
CA LEU A 85 19.03 22.88 16.74
C LEU A 85 18.04 22.64 15.59
N ILE A 86 18.35 21.70 14.69
CA ILE A 86 17.41 21.31 13.63
C ILE A 86 16.08 20.84 14.25
N ASN A 87 16.13 20.01 15.29
CA ASN A 87 14.94 19.53 15.99
C ASN A 87 14.18 20.69 16.67
N GLU A 88 14.87 21.63 17.30
CA GLU A 88 14.28 22.81 17.94
C GLU A 88 13.56 23.72 16.92
N PHE A 89 14.21 24.04 15.80
CA PHE A 89 13.58 24.84 14.75
C PHE A 89 12.46 24.10 14.01
N ASN A 90 12.56 22.77 13.85
CA ASN A 90 11.45 21.97 13.35
C ASN A 90 10.26 22.02 14.32
N HIS A 91 10.52 21.91 15.63
CA HIS A 91 9.48 22.03 16.65
C HIS A 91 8.81 23.40 16.59
N PHE A 92 9.59 24.48 16.48
CA PHE A 92 9.04 25.82 16.31
C PHE A 92 8.23 25.96 15.02
N SER A 93 8.74 25.47 13.89
CA SER A 93 8.00 25.49 12.62
C SER A 93 6.67 24.73 12.72
N ASN A 94 6.66 23.59 13.40
CA ASN A 94 5.46 22.78 13.61
C ASN A 94 4.47 23.53 14.49
N TYR A 95 4.94 24.13 15.58
CA TYR A 95 4.13 24.97 16.46
C TYR A 95 3.46 26.12 15.68
N LEU A 96 4.20 26.80 14.80
CA LEU A 96 3.64 27.88 13.96
C LEU A 96 2.52 27.36 13.04
N ILE A 97 2.75 26.20 12.42
CA ILE A 97 1.79 25.57 11.51
C ILE A 97 0.55 25.09 12.24
N GLU A 98 0.71 24.55 13.45
CA GLU A 98 -0.39 24.01 14.26
C GLU A 98 -1.25 25.14 14.83
N ASN A 99 -0.65 26.11 15.51
CA ASN A 99 -1.39 27.12 16.27
C ASN A 99 -1.89 28.29 15.42
N TYR A 100 -1.23 28.57 14.29
CA TYR A 100 -1.59 29.70 13.45
C TYR A 100 -1.95 29.29 12.01
N ALA A 101 -2.33 28.03 11.80
CA ALA A 101 -2.70 27.48 10.48
C ALA A 101 -3.66 28.38 9.68
N THR A 102 -4.66 28.94 10.36
CA THR A 102 -5.71 29.81 9.80
C THR A 102 -5.22 31.22 9.49
N SER A 103 -4.19 31.66 10.21
CA SER A 103 -3.52 32.95 10.00
C SER A 103 -2.37 32.85 9.00
N LEU A 104 -1.90 31.64 8.71
CA LEU A 104 -0.89 31.39 7.69
C LEU A 104 -1.53 31.37 6.31
N LYS A 105 -1.30 32.42 5.51
CA LYS A 105 -1.69 32.39 4.10
C LYS A 105 -0.93 31.28 3.40
N GLU A 106 -1.58 30.64 2.43
CA GLU A 106 -1.04 29.49 1.69
C GLU A 106 0.24 29.87 0.93
N SER A 107 1.39 29.80 1.60
CA SER A 107 2.69 30.13 1.02
C SER A 107 3.30 28.92 0.32
N THR A 108 4.20 29.17 -0.62
CA THR A 108 4.99 28.14 -1.30
C THR A 108 5.74 27.24 -0.32
N GLU A 109 6.17 27.80 0.79
CA GLU A 109 6.92 27.15 1.88
C GLU A 109 6.02 26.25 2.73
N LEU A 110 4.80 26.68 3.06
CA LEU A 110 3.78 25.85 3.73
C LEU A 110 3.37 24.65 2.90
N LYS A 111 3.19 24.85 1.57
CA LYS A 111 2.92 23.75 0.64
C LYS A 111 4.07 22.76 0.62
N LYS A 112 5.33 23.22 0.64
CA LYS A 112 6.52 22.34 0.69
C LYS A 112 6.59 21.51 1.97
N ILE A 113 6.31 22.09 3.14
CA ILE A 113 6.35 21.36 4.43
C ILE A 113 5.23 20.32 4.49
N ARG A 114 3.98 20.72 4.20
CA ARG A 114 2.84 19.77 4.16
C ARG A 114 3.11 18.64 3.17
N ASN A 115 3.69 18.94 2.00
CA ASN A 115 4.08 17.93 1.02
C ASN A 115 5.25 17.03 1.46
N GLN A 116 6.17 17.52 2.31
CA GLN A 116 7.26 16.71 2.86
C GLN A 116 6.77 15.74 3.94
N GLU A 117 5.87 16.17 4.82
CA GLU A 117 5.21 15.28 5.79
C GLU A 117 4.34 14.23 5.08
N LEU A 118 3.63 14.62 4.01
CA LEU A 118 2.87 13.70 3.15
C LEU A 118 3.77 12.65 2.45
N LYS A 119 5.01 13.02 2.07
CA LYS A 119 5.97 12.08 1.47
C LYS A 119 6.55 11.09 2.48
N LYS A 120 6.75 11.50 3.74
CA LYS A 120 7.33 10.63 4.78
C LYS A 120 6.40 9.47 5.12
N ASP A 121 5.12 9.76 5.34
CA ASP A 121 4.08 8.76 5.61
C ASP A 121 3.90 7.76 4.46
N LYS A 122 3.74 8.25 3.22
CA LYS A 122 3.63 7.37 2.04
C LYS A 122 4.85 6.46 1.87
N THR A 123 6.06 6.97 2.11
CA THR A 123 7.27 6.16 2.01
C THR A 123 7.32 5.06 3.08
N LEU A 124 6.92 5.39 4.31
CA LEU A 124 6.94 4.46 5.43
C LEU A 124 5.89 3.35 5.24
N ALA A 125 4.65 3.73 4.95
CA ALA A 125 3.55 2.81 4.66
C ALA A 125 3.90 1.88 3.49
N HIS A 126 4.41 2.42 2.38
CA HIS A 126 4.79 1.63 1.21
C HIS A 126 5.90 0.62 1.54
N SER A 127 6.92 1.02 2.31
CA SER A 127 8.00 0.10 2.70
C SER A 127 7.53 -1.06 3.57
N ILE A 128 6.55 -0.83 4.46
CA ILE A 128 5.94 -1.86 5.30
C ILE A 128 5.04 -2.76 4.45
N ILE A 129 4.15 -2.17 3.65
CA ILE A 129 3.19 -2.87 2.80
C ILE A 129 3.90 -3.76 1.78
N ASP A 130 4.93 -3.25 1.10
CA ASP A 130 5.62 -4.01 0.06
C ASP A 130 6.74 -4.90 0.59
N GLY A 131 7.24 -4.62 1.79
CA GLY A 131 8.38 -5.33 2.38
C GLY A 131 9.71 -5.06 1.68
N PHE A 132 9.75 -4.03 0.82
CA PHE A 132 10.89 -3.69 -0.02
C PHE A 132 11.44 -2.30 0.31
N TYR A 133 12.77 -2.20 0.29
CA TYR A 133 13.51 -0.95 0.44
C TYR A 133 14.39 -0.74 -0.78
N SER A 134 14.28 0.43 -1.42
CA SER A 134 14.95 0.73 -2.70
C SER A 134 16.49 0.65 -2.67
N ASP A 135 17.07 0.69 -1.47
CA ASP A 135 18.50 0.61 -1.22
C ASP A 135 19.00 -0.81 -0.91
N GLU A 136 18.14 -1.83 -0.88
CA GLU A 136 18.54 -3.21 -0.67
C GLU A 136 18.94 -3.90 -1.99
N PRO A 137 20.07 -4.64 -2.00
CA PRO A 137 20.61 -5.25 -3.23
C PRO A 137 19.81 -6.46 -3.70
N VAL A 138 19.06 -7.10 -2.79
CA VAL A 138 18.22 -8.26 -3.09
C VAL A 138 16.77 -7.87 -2.86
N PRO A 139 15.90 -8.02 -3.88
CA PRO A 139 14.50 -7.62 -3.74
C PRO A 139 13.73 -8.56 -2.83
N PHE A 140 12.72 -8.02 -2.16
CA PHE A 140 11.67 -8.83 -1.56
C PHE A 140 10.90 -9.56 -2.68
N PRO A 141 10.50 -10.85 -2.53
CA PRO A 141 10.50 -11.67 -1.30
C PRO A 141 11.74 -12.54 -1.06
N GLU A 142 12.76 -12.45 -1.91
CA GLU A 142 13.97 -13.29 -1.81
C GLU A 142 14.77 -12.97 -0.54
N TYR A 143 14.69 -11.71 -0.09
CA TYR A 143 15.23 -11.25 1.16
C TYR A 143 14.22 -10.39 1.92
N ILE A 144 14.26 -10.48 3.25
CA ILE A 144 13.54 -9.56 4.13
C ILE A 144 14.42 -9.13 5.30
N ASN A 145 14.61 -7.82 5.44
CA ASN A 145 15.29 -7.23 6.57
C ASN A 145 14.33 -7.05 7.76
N LYS A 146 14.25 -8.09 8.60
CA LYS A 146 13.30 -8.14 9.73
C LYS A 146 13.46 -6.96 10.68
N THR A 147 14.69 -6.60 11.03
CA THR A 147 14.97 -5.47 11.93
C THR A 147 14.47 -4.15 11.34
N ARG A 148 14.71 -3.93 10.05
CA ARG A 148 14.25 -2.71 9.38
C ARG A 148 12.74 -2.64 9.28
N LEU A 149 12.08 -3.75 8.96
CA LEU A 149 10.62 -3.84 8.99
C LEU A 149 10.05 -3.54 10.37
N SER A 150 10.59 -4.14 11.43
CA SER A 150 10.16 -3.84 12.80
C SER A 150 10.37 -2.37 13.16
N ASN A 151 11.50 -1.78 12.81
CA ASN A 151 11.75 -0.36 13.05
C ASN A 151 10.77 0.55 12.30
N ALA A 152 10.49 0.25 11.02
CA ALA A 152 9.52 1.00 10.23
C ALA A 152 8.11 0.91 10.83
N ILE A 153 7.72 -0.28 11.32
CA ILE A 153 6.45 -0.49 12.03
C ILE A 153 6.39 0.38 13.29
N GLU A 154 7.43 0.40 14.12
CA GLU A 154 7.45 1.23 15.34
C GLU A 154 7.46 2.74 15.03
N GLU A 155 8.15 3.17 13.97
CA GLU A 155 8.10 4.54 13.48
C GLU A 155 6.68 4.93 13.03
N LEU A 156 5.96 4.01 12.38
CA LEU A 156 4.59 4.24 11.92
C LEU A 156 3.62 4.36 13.11
N LYS A 157 3.77 3.50 14.12
CA LYS A 157 2.98 3.58 15.35
C LYS A 157 3.19 4.92 16.05
N THR A 158 4.45 5.34 16.16
CA THR A 158 4.81 6.64 16.75
C THR A 158 4.21 7.80 15.96
N PHE A 159 4.28 7.74 14.62
CA PHE A 159 3.69 8.74 13.74
C PHE A 159 2.19 8.92 13.98
N TYR A 160 1.42 7.83 14.03
CA TYR A 160 -0.03 7.93 14.29
C TYR A 160 -0.33 8.37 15.73
N ALA A 161 0.44 7.90 16.72
CA ALA A 161 0.26 8.34 18.10
C ALA A 161 0.44 9.86 18.22
N GLU A 162 1.50 10.42 17.63
CA GLU A 162 1.72 11.88 17.57
C GLU A 162 0.61 12.59 16.80
N LEU A 163 0.12 12.00 15.70
CA LEU A 163 -0.90 12.60 14.85
C LEU A 163 -2.25 12.74 15.55
N PHE A 164 -2.62 11.77 16.39
CA PHE A 164 -3.92 11.77 17.08
C PHE A 164 -3.93 12.51 18.42
N ILE A 165 -2.77 12.87 18.97
CA ILE A 165 -2.68 13.74 20.16
C ILE A 165 -3.12 15.17 19.85
N VAL A 166 -2.94 15.63 18.60
CA VAL A 166 -3.28 16.99 18.16
C VAL A 166 -4.75 17.03 17.68
N PRO A 167 -5.67 17.70 18.41
CA PRO A 167 -7.10 17.67 18.10
C PRO A 167 -7.43 18.14 16.67
N GLU A 168 -6.73 19.16 16.18
CA GLU A 168 -6.92 19.73 14.84
C GLU A 168 -6.50 18.77 13.72
N LYS A 169 -5.66 17.78 14.03
CA LYS A 169 -5.19 16.76 13.08
C LYS A 169 -6.00 15.48 13.14
N PHE A 170 -6.94 15.36 14.08
CA PHE A 170 -7.68 14.13 14.33
C PHE A 170 -8.41 13.60 13.09
N GLU A 171 -9.22 14.43 12.41
CA GLU A 171 -9.97 14.01 11.21
C GLU A 171 -9.06 13.64 10.04
N PHE A 172 -7.96 14.38 9.87
CA PHE A 172 -6.96 14.08 8.84
C PHE A 172 -6.25 12.76 9.13
N GLY A 173 -5.82 12.54 10.37
CA GLY A 173 -5.20 11.30 10.81
C GLY A 173 -6.14 10.12 10.71
N LYS A 174 -7.43 10.32 11.03
CA LYS A 174 -8.48 9.30 10.89
C LYS A 174 -8.59 8.84 9.45
N HIS A 175 -8.75 9.76 8.50
CA HIS A 175 -8.86 9.41 7.08
C HIS A 175 -7.61 8.66 6.57
N LYS A 176 -6.41 9.09 6.98
CA LYS A 176 -5.17 8.40 6.63
C LYS A 176 -5.08 7.00 7.18
N LEU A 177 -5.41 6.84 8.46
CA LEU A 177 -5.39 5.53 9.11
C LEU A 177 -6.36 4.57 8.44
N ILE A 178 -7.56 5.04 8.06
CA ILE A 178 -8.55 4.24 7.33
C ILE A 178 -7.98 3.78 5.98
N ASN A 179 -7.35 4.69 5.22
CA ASN A 179 -6.72 4.33 3.94
C ASN A 179 -5.59 3.30 4.13
N LEU A 180 -4.73 3.49 5.13
CA LEU A 180 -3.68 2.53 5.45
C LEU A 180 -4.25 1.16 5.83
N LEU A 181 -5.32 1.10 6.63
CA LEU A 181 -5.98 -0.15 6.99
C LEU A 181 -6.55 -0.85 5.75
N SER A 182 -7.13 -0.10 4.82
CA SER A 182 -7.57 -0.64 3.52
C SER A 182 -6.40 -1.23 2.72
N ASP A 183 -5.29 -0.49 2.60
CA ASP A 183 -4.10 -0.95 1.88
C ASP A 183 -3.48 -2.20 2.52
N LEU A 184 -3.37 -2.22 3.87
CA LEU A 184 -2.90 -3.38 4.63
C LEU A 184 -3.76 -4.59 4.36
N ARG A 185 -5.09 -4.45 4.41
CA ARG A 185 -6.05 -5.52 4.15
C ARG A 185 -5.87 -6.11 2.75
N ILE A 186 -5.89 -5.26 1.73
CA ILE A 186 -5.68 -5.67 0.33
C ILE A 186 -4.34 -6.40 0.19
N LYS A 187 -3.29 -5.89 0.85
CA LYS A 187 -1.97 -6.51 0.78
C LYS A 187 -1.89 -7.85 1.48
N ILE A 188 -2.52 -8.01 2.64
CA ILE A 188 -2.61 -9.26 3.38
C ILE A 188 -3.28 -10.33 2.51
N SER A 189 -4.43 -10.03 1.91
CA SER A 189 -5.13 -10.97 0.99
C SER A 189 -4.29 -11.29 -0.25
N ASN A 190 -3.63 -10.28 -0.83
CA ASN A 190 -2.71 -10.47 -1.93
C ASN A 190 -1.50 -11.34 -1.54
N ARG A 191 -1.07 -11.30 -0.29
CA ARG A 191 0.06 -12.08 0.22
C ARG A 191 -0.33 -13.55 0.41
N GLU A 192 -1.57 -13.84 0.77
CA GLU A 192 -2.09 -15.21 0.76
C GLU A 192 -1.97 -15.88 -0.61
N LEU A 193 -2.32 -15.14 -1.67
CA LEU A 193 -2.18 -15.63 -3.04
C LEU A 193 -0.73 -15.91 -3.42
N ASP A 194 0.21 -15.04 -3.00
CA ASP A 194 1.64 -15.26 -3.24
C ASP A 194 2.13 -16.52 -2.52
N ILE A 195 1.75 -16.68 -1.25
CA ILE A 195 2.13 -17.84 -0.44
C ILE A 195 1.65 -19.11 -1.10
N LEU A 196 0.39 -19.16 -1.54
CA LEU A 196 -0.16 -20.32 -2.25
C LEU A 196 0.57 -20.60 -3.57
N ALA A 197 0.86 -19.56 -4.35
CA ALA A 197 1.59 -19.72 -5.62
C ALA A 197 2.97 -20.34 -5.37
N VAL A 198 3.69 -19.87 -4.36
CA VAL A 198 5.00 -20.43 -3.98
C VAL A 198 4.85 -21.83 -3.39
N SER A 199 3.82 -22.13 -2.59
CA SER A 199 3.57 -23.50 -2.10
C SER A 199 3.38 -24.49 -3.26
N LYS A 200 2.64 -24.11 -4.30
CA LYS A 200 2.48 -24.94 -5.52
C LYS A 200 3.83 -25.16 -6.23
N GLN A 201 4.71 -24.16 -6.25
CA GLN A 201 6.07 -24.29 -6.81
C GLN A 201 6.97 -25.20 -5.95
N ILE A 202 6.90 -25.09 -4.62
CA ILE A 202 7.61 -25.98 -3.69
C ILE A 202 7.28 -27.44 -4.00
N SER A 203 6.00 -27.80 -4.05
CA SER A 203 5.58 -29.17 -4.36
C SER A 203 6.03 -29.63 -5.75
N TYR A 204 6.05 -28.72 -6.73
CA TYR A 204 6.55 -29.03 -8.07
C TYR A 204 8.06 -29.34 -8.07
N TYR A 205 8.87 -28.47 -7.47
CA TYR A 205 10.32 -28.64 -7.43
C TYR A 205 10.74 -29.82 -6.55
N GLU A 206 10.06 -30.06 -5.42
CA GLU A 206 10.25 -31.24 -4.59
C GLU A 206 10.08 -32.54 -5.41
N LYS A 207 8.98 -32.62 -6.17
CA LYS A 207 8.73 -33.75 -7.05
C LYS A 207 9.82 -33.88 -8.12
N LYS A 208 10.31 -32.78 -8.69
CA LYS A 208 11.40 -32.79 -9.68
C LYS A 208 12.72 -33.26 -9.09
N VAL A 209 13.09 -32.80 -7.89
CA VAL A 209 14.29 -33.27 -7.17
C VAL A 209 14.22 -34.77 -6.93
N ASN A 210 13.07 -35.29 -6.50
CA ASN A 210 12.88 -36.71 -6.20
C ASN A 210 12.83 -37.61 -7.44
N GLN A 211 12.52 -37.07 -8.62
CA GLN A 211 12.36 -37.82 -9.87
C GLN A 211 13.55 -37.71 -10.83
N THR A 212 14.51 -36.82 -10.55
CA THR A 212 15.64 -36.56 -11.45
C THR A 212 16.87 -37.35 -11.00
N ASN A 213 17.43 -38.14 -11.92
CA ASN A 213 18.67 -38.88 -11.70
C ASN A 213 19.88 -37.92 -11.71
N GLU A 214 20.93 -38.28 -10.97
CA GLU A 214 22.14 -37.46 -10.82
C GLU A 214 22.91 -37.25 -12.12
N ASP A 215 22.79 -38.17 -13.07
CA ASP A 215 23.53 -38.18 -14.35
C ASP A 215 22.96 -37.24 -15.42
N THR A 216 21.87 -36.52 -15.13
CA THR A 216 21.25 -35.60 -16.11
C THR A 216 21.90 -34.23 -15.98
N SER A 217 22.59 -33.74 -17.00
CA SER A 217 23.23 -32.41 -16.97
C SER A 217 22.27 -31.28 -17.40
N PHE A 218 22.53 -30.09 -16.85
CA PHE A 218 21.85 -28.84 -17.16
C PHE A 218 22.92 -27.77 -17.42
N GLU A 219 22.93 -27.22 -18.65
CA GLU A 219 23.75 -26.07 -18.98
C GLU A 219 23.00 -24.78 -18.63
N GLN A 220 23.60 -24.00 -17.73
CA GLN A 220 23.11 -22.65 -17.44
C GLN A 220 24.02 -21.63 -18.13
N SER A 221 23.49 -20.96 -19.16
CA SER A 221 24.22 -19.92 -19.89
C SER A 221 24.08 -18.57 -19.16
N TYR A 222 25.19 -18.00 -18.68
CA TYR A 222 25.24 -16.61 -18.24
C TYR A 222 25.61 -15.68 -19.40
N SER A 223 25.30 -14.38 -19.25
CA SER A 223 25.39 -13.36 -20.31
C SER A 223 26.80 -13.02 -20.84
N ASN A 224 27.80 -13.89 -20.64
CA ASN A 224 29.20 -13.68 -21.06
C ASN A 224 29.93 -15.03 -21.36
N ASP A 225 29.41 -15.88 -22.26
CA ASP A 225 30.08 -17.11 -22.77
C ASP A 225 30.65 -18.11 -21.74
N VAL A 226 30.20 -18.03 -20.48
CA VAL A 226 30.52 -18.99 -19.42
C VAL A 226 29.28 -19.86 -19.18
N SER A 227 29.33 -21.10 -19.67
CA SER A 227 28.39 -22.16 -19.31
C SER A 227 28.95 -22.93 -18.12
N ILE A 228 28.21 -22.94 -17.01
CA ILE A 228 28.50 -23.86 -15.91
C ILE A 228 27.60 -25.06 -16.12
N GLU A 229 28.21 -26.21 -16.38
CA GLU A 229 27.48 -27.48 -16.38
C GLU A 229 27.21 -27.87 -14.92
N THR A 230 25.94 -27.87 -14.55
CA THR A 230 25.49 -28.33 -13.22
C THR A 230 24.64 -29.58 -13.41
N SER A 231 24.57 -30.44 -12.40
CA SER A 231 23.58 -31.51 -12.47
C SER A 231 22.18 -30.90 -12.45
N LEU A 232 21.28 -31.39 -13.28
CA LEU A 232 19.88 -30.96 -13.33
C LEU A 232 19.20 -31.12 -11.96
N LYS A 233 19.59 -32.16 -11.21
CA LYS A 233 19.16 -32.39 -9.84
C LYS A 233 19.61 -31.28 -8.90
N GLN A 234 20.85 -30.81 -9.02
CA GLN A 234 21.36 -29.67 -8.25
C GLN A 234 20.59 -28.38 -8.59
N HIS A 235 20.37 -28.10 -9.88
CA HIS A 235 19.56 -26.95 -10.30
C HIS A 235 18.16 -26.96 -9.68
N TYR A 236 17.45 -28.10 -9.71
CA TYR A 236 16.14 -28.22 -9.07
C TYR A 236 16.21 -28.09 -7.54
N THR A 237 17.31 -28.55 -6.92
CA THR A 237 17.53 -28.41 -5.48
C THR A 237 17.69 -26.94 -5.08
N GLU A 238 18.45 -26.16 -5.86
CA GLU A 238 18.62 -24.73 -5.65
C GLU A 238 17.29 -23.97 -5.83
N CYS A 239 16.53 -24.29 -6.88
CA CYS A 239 15.18 -23.73 -7.09
C CYS A 239 14.24 -24.05 -5.93
N TYR A 240 14.28 -25.29 -5.43
CA TYR A 240 13.48 -25.73 -4.29
C TYR A 240 13.83 -24.95 -3.01
N GLN A 241 15.13 -24.82 -2.70
CA GLN A 241 15.60 -24.05 -1.55
C GLN A 241 15.21 -22.57 -1.65
N SER A 242 15.35 -21.95 -2.82
CA SER A 242 14.89 -20.58 -3.07
C SER A 242 13.39 -20.43 -2.82
N CYS A 243 12.57 -21.37 -3.31
CA CYS A 243 11.12 -21.35 -3.05
C CYS A 243 10.77 -21.45 -1.56
N ILE A 244 11.50 -22.28 -0.79
CA ILE A 244 11.32 -22.39 0.66
C ILE A 244 11.62 -21.05 1.35
N ILE A 245 12.73 -20.40 0.99
CA ILE A 245 13.12 -19.10 1.55
C ILE A 245 12.05 -18.06 1.24
N ASN A 246 11.64 -17.95 -0.03
CA ASN A 246 10.59 -17.03 -0.47
C ASN A 246 9.30 -17.25 0.32
N HIS A 247 8.86 -18.50 0.46
CA HIS A 247 7.66 -18.85 1.20
C HIS A 247 7.76 -18.47 2.69
N SER A 248 8.92 -18.68 3.32
CA SER A 248 9.18 -18.28 4.70
C SER A 248 9.11 -16.75 4.87
N ASN A 249 9.73 -16.00 3.96
CA ASN A 249 9.72 -14.54 3.98
C ASN A 249 8.32 -13.97 3.76
N LEU A 250 7.55 -14.53 2.81
CA LEU A 250 6.17 -14.14 2.55
C LEU A 250 5.27 -14.38 3.77
N LYS A 251 5.39 -15.55 4.43
CA LYS A 251 4.64 -15.87 5.66
C LYS A 251 5.01 -14.96 6.82
N TYR A 252 6.30 -14.69 7.01
CA TYR A 252 6.76 -13.77 8.03
C TYR A 252 6.22 -12.36 7.79
N HIS A 253 6.34 -11.86 6.56
CA HIS A 253 5.81 -10.55 6.18
C HIS A 253 4.29 -10.45 6.38
N GLN A 254 3.53 -11.46 5.95
CA GLN A 254 2.09 -11.52 6.17
C GLN A 254 1.73 -11.42 7.65
N LYS A 255 2.45 -12.15 8.50
CA LYS A 255 2.25 -12.11 9.96
C LYS A 255 2.49 -10.71 10.52
N GLU A 256 3.55 -10.02 10.10
CA GLU A 256 3.82 -8.66 10.56
C GLU A 256 2.75 -7.67 10.09
N LEU A 257 2.24 -7.81 8.87
CA LEU A 257 1.12 -6.99 8.38
C LEU A 257 -0.16 -7.22 9.19
N LEU A 258 -0.49 -8.49 9.49
CA LEU A 258 -1.62 -8.86 10.33
C LEU A 258 -1.50 -8.26 11.73
N ASN A 259 -0.34 -8.44 12.38
CA ASN A 259 -0.08 -7.88 13.71
C ASN A 259 -0.23 -6.35 13.72
N LEU A 260 0.25 -5.67 12.68
CA LEU A 260 0.10 -4.22 12.56
C LEU A 260 -1.36 -3.83 12.38
N PHE A 261 -2.10 -4.53 11.51
CA PHE A 261 -3.51 -4.27 11.29
C PHE A 261 -4.33 -4.43 12.58
N ASP A 262 -4.13 -5.54 13.29
CA ASP A 262 -4.79 -5.82 14.56
C ASP A 262 -4.45 -4.74 15.62
N TYR A 263 -3.17 -4.39 15.74
CA TYR A 263 -2.73 -3.32 16.64
C TYR A 263 -3.43 -2.00 16.35
N LEU A 264 -3.47 -1.56 15.08
CA LEU A 264 -4.06 -0.28 14.70
C LEU A 264 -5.58 -0.25 14.98
N ILE A 265 -6.27 -1.38 14.77
CA ILE A 265 -7.71 -1.48 15.09
C ILE A 265 -7.96 -1.46 16.60
N GLU A 266 -7.12 -2.14 17.37
CA GLU A 266 -7.25 -2.19 18.82
C GLU A 266 -6.96 -0.84 19.48
N GLU A 267 -5.88 -0.18 19.07
CA GLU A 267 -5.43 1.10 19.58
C GLU A 267 -6.44 2.22 19.26
N TYR A 268 -6.90 2.29 18.01
CA TYR A 268 -7.73 3.39 17.52
C TYR A 268 -9.21 2.98 17.39
N LYS A 269 -9.94 2.96 18.51
CA LYS A 269 -11.32 2.43 18.60
C LYS A 269 -12.33 2.94 17.57
N PHE A 270 -12.16 4.15 17.02
CA PHE A 270 -13.05 4.67 15.97
C PHE A 270 -12.98 3.86 14.66
N THR A 271 -11.89 3.10 14.46
CA THR A 271 -11.75 2.17 13.33
C THR A 271 -12.68 0.96 13.47
N LYS A 272 -13.07 0.58 14.70
CA LYS A 272 -14.05 -0.51 14.96
C LYS A 272 -15.48 -0.10 14.63
N SER A 273 -15.80 1.18 14.74
CA SER A 273 -17.14 1.71 14.42
C SER A 273 -17.36 1.90 12.92
N GLU A 274 -16.29 1.94 12.12
CA GLU A 274 -16.40 1.81 10.68
C GLU A 274 -16.63 0.33 10.35
N LYS A 275 -17.88 -0.01 10.02
CA LYS A 275 -18.49 -1.34 9.93
C LYS A 275 -17.83 -2.39 9.00
N LEU A 276 -16.58 -2.22 8.56
CA LEU A 276 -16.06 -2.84 7.32
C LEU A 276 -14.66 -3.48 7.43
N LEU A 277 -13.96 -3.35 8.55
CA LEU A 277 -12.56 -3.79 8.63
C LEU A 277 -12.41 -5.18 9.29
N SER A 278 -12.93 -6.23 8.63
CA SER A 278 -12.47 -7.60 8.92
C SER A 278 -11.43 -8.00 7.87
N ILE A 279 -10.33 -8.63 8.33
CA ILE A 279 -9.24 -9.12 7.44
C ILE A 279 -9.75 -10.14 6.43
N ASN A 280 -10.86 -10.82 6.74
CA ASN A 280 -11.13 -12.14 6.17
C ASN A 280 -11.82 -12.12 4.80
N GLU A 281 -12.29 -10.97 4.31
CA GLU A 281 -13.21 -10.97 3.17
C GLU A 281 -12.95 -9.81 2.20
N VAL A 282 -11.82 -9.87 1.48
CA VAL A 282 -11.59 -9.03 0.29
C VAL A 282 -12.09 -9.78 -0.94
N THR A 283 -12.89 -9.12 -1.76
CA THR A 283 -13.38 -9.65 -3.03
C THR A 283 -12.25 -9.69 -4.07
N VAL A 284 -12.43 -10.45 -5.14
CA VAL A 284 -11.53 -10.45 -6.30
C VAL A 284 -11.45 -9.09 -7.02
N PHE A 285 -12.33 -8.15 -6.68
CA PHE A 285 -12.31 -6.77 -7.18
C PHE A 285 -11.44 -5.84 -6.32
N GLY A 286 -10.88 -6.33 -5.21
CA GLY A 286 -9.91 -5.60 -4.39
C GLY A 286 -10.53 -4.76 -3.27
N ASP A 287 -11.80 -4.99 -2.94
CA ASP A 287 -12.51 -4.29 -1.88
C ASP A 287 -13.28 -5.27 -0.97
N ASP A 288 -14.01 -4.76 0.01
CA ASP A 288 -14.92 -5.47 0.91
C ASP A 288 -16.38 -5.10 0.63
N ASN A 289 -16.69 -4.56 -0.54
CA ASN A 289 -18.03 -4.09 -0.86
C ASN A 289 -18.92 -5.25 -1.29
N PHE A 290 -19.38 -6.03 -0.31
CA PHE A 290 -20.33 -7.13 -0.54
C PHE A 290 -21.70 -6.65 -1.05
N GLU A 291 -22.02 -5.36 -0.95
CA GLU A 291 -23.23 -4.82 -1.58
C GLU A 291 -23.14 -4.84 -3.10
N VAL A 292 -21.94 -4.63 -3.66
CA VAL A 292 -21.71 -4.75 -5.11
C VAL A 292 -21.92 -6.20 -5.54
N LEU A 293 -21.42 -7.16 -4.77
CA LEU A 293 -21.69 -8.58 -5.02
C LEU A 293 -23.17 -8.94 -4.91
N ASN A 294 -23.93 -8.31 -4.00
CA ASN A 294 -25.39 -8.49 -3.94
C ASN A 294 -26.08 -8.02 -5.23
N LYS A 295 -25.69 -6.84 -5.73
CA LYS A 295 -26.24 -6.28 -6.97
C LYS A 295 -25.88 -7.16 -8.17
N ILE A 296 -24.62 -7.57 -8.27
CA ILE A 296 -24.12 -8.44 -9.35
C ILE A 296 -24.80 -9.81 -9.31
N TYR A 297 -25.02 -10.41 -8.15
CA TYR A 297 -25.68 -11.72 -8.00
C TYR A 297 -27.05 -11.74 -8.70
N THR A 298 -27.82 -10.65 -8.57
CA THR A 298 -29.14 -10.54 -9.19
C THR A 298 -29.06 -10.65 -10.71
N GLU A 299 -28.08 -9.99 -11.34
CA GLU A 299 -27.84 -10.08 -12.78
C GLU A 299 -27.12 -11.38 -13.19
N PHE A 300 -26.35 -11.99 -12.27
CA PHE A 300 -25.73 -13.30 -12.46
C PHE A 300 -26.75 -14.46 -12.46
N SER A 301 -27.96 -14.25 -11.95
CA SER A 301 -29.02 -15.26 -11.97
C SER A 301 -29.31 -15.80 -13.38
N ASP A 302 -29.07 -14.98 -14.42
CA ASP A 302 -29.15 -15.40 -15.82
C ASP A 302 -28.11 -16.45 -16.22
N PHE A 303 -27.04 -16.65 -15.44
CA PHE A 303 -25.99 -17.64 -15.68
C PHE A 303 -25.99 -18.77 -14.65
N LEU A 304 -26.51 -18.50 -13.45
CA LEU A 304 -26.47 -19.40 -12.29
C LEU A 304 -27.62 -20.40 -12.27
N ASN A 305 -27.39 -21.52 -11.60
CA ASN A 305 -28.47 -22.42 -11.19
C ASN A 305 -29.35 -21.72 -10.13
N PRO A 306 -30.70 -21.78 -10.21
CA PRO A 306 -31.61 -21.17 -9.23
C PRO A 306 -31.37 -21.57 -7.76
N TYR A 307 -30.69 -22.69 -7.51
CA TYR A 307 -30.37 -23.16 -6.16
C TYR A 307 -29.11 -22.55 -5.55
N VAL A 308 -28.32 -21.78 -6.31
CA VAL A 308 -27.11 -21.12 -5.81
C VAL A 308 -27.52 -19.95 -4.93
N SER A 309 -27.16 -20.01 -3.64
CA SER A 309 -27.48 -18.93 -2.70
C SER A 309 -26.56 -17.71 -2.90
N ILE A 310 -27.00 -16.54 -2.44
CA ILE A 310 -26.19 -15.32 -2.48
C ILE A 310 -24.91 -15.44 -1.63
N ASP A 311 -24.96 -16.18 -0.52
CA ASP A 311 -23.81 -16.36 0.37
C ASP A 311 -22.79 -17.32 -0.27
N GLU A 312 -23.26 -18.40 -0.90
CA GLU A 312 -22.41 -19.29 -1.70
C GLU A 312 -21.77 -18.51 -2.86
N PHE A 313 -22.52 -17.65 -3.55
CA PHE A 313 -21.99 -16.79 -4.60
C PHE A 313 -20.89 -15.86 -4.08
N LYS A 314 -21.14 -15.14 -2.98
CA LYS A 314 -20.14 -14.24 -2.38
C LYS A 314 -18.86 -14.98 -2.03
N GLU A 315 -18.97 -16.13 -1.38
CA GLU A 315 -17.80 -16.92 -0.96
C GLU A 315 -16.85 -17.23 -2.12
N HIS A 316 -17.40 -17.52 -3.30
CA HIS A 316 -16.60 -17.82 -4.49
C HIS A 316 -15.87 -16.60 -5.06
N PHE A 317 -16.35 -15.38 -4.78
CA PHE A 317 -15.73 -14.12 -5.16
C PHE A 317 -14.81 -13.52 -4.09
N VAL A 318 -14.62 -14.19 -2.94
CA VAL A 318 -13.63 -13.78 -1.93
C VAL A 318 -12.24 -14.33 -2.26
N ILE A 319 -11.21 -13.52 -2.02
CA ILE A 319 -9.80 -13.91 -2.07
C ILE A 319 -9.51 -14.72 -0.80
N LYS A 320 -9.40 -16.04 -0.96
CA LYS A 320 -8.98 -16.96 0.09
C LYS A 320 -7.83 -17.85 -0.39
N SER A 321 -6.93 -18.18 0.54
CA SER A 321 -5.86 -19.16 0.34
C SER A 321 -6.37 -20.56 -0.07
N THR A 322 -7.57 -20.98 0.32
CA THR A 322 -8.16 -22.24 -0.17
C THR A 322 -9.40 -21.90 -1.00
N PRO A 323 -9.53 -22.38 -2.25
CA PRO A 323 -10.78 -22.22 -2.99
C PRO A 323 -11.92 -22.95 -2.23
N PRO A 324 -13.18 -22.53 -2.41
CA PRO A 324 -14.32 -23.23 -1.85
C PRO A 324 -14.30 -24.72 -2.24
N ASN A 325 -14.74 -25.58 -1.32
CA ASN A 325 -14.73 -27.04 -1.54
C ASN A 325 -15.73 -27.47 -2.64
N ASN A 326 -16.79 -26.68 -2.83
CA ASN A 326 -17.78 -26.80 -3.88
C ASN A 326 -17.45 -25.85 -5.04
N LYS A 327 -17.94 -26.17 -6.25
CA LYS A 327 -17.94 -25.27 -7.39
C LYS A 327 -19.38 -24.87 -7.71
N ILE A 328 -19.58 -23.62 -8.08
CA ILE A 328 -20.86 -23.15 -8.62
C ILE A 328 -20.99 -23.59 -10.08
N ASP A 329 -22.17 -24.10 -10.47
CA ASP A 329 -22.45 -24.43 -11.87
C ASP A 329 -23.05 -23.24 -12.64
N LEU A 330 -22.32 -22.78 -13.65
CA LEU A 330 -22.82 -21.83 -14.65
C LEU A 330 -23.55 -22.64 -15.72
N CYS A 331 -24.87 -22.70 -15.62
CA CYS A 331 -25.71 -23.63 -16.39
C CYS A 331 -26.67 -22.95 -17.37
N ASN A 332 -26.91 -21.65 -17.23
CA ASN A 332 -27.86 -20.90 -18.05
C ASN A 332 -27.17 -20.11 -19.16
N GLY A 333 -26.31 -20.78 -19.94
CA GLY A 333 -25.59 -20.16 -21.05
C GLY A 333 -24.71 -21.17 -21.79
N ASN A 334 -24.18 -20.77 -22.95
CA ASN A 334 -23.18 -21.55 -23.66
C ASN A 334 -21.75 -21.06 -23.32
N LEU A 335 -20.74 -21.80 -23.78
CA LEU A 335 -19.34 -21.45 -23.50
C LEU A 335 -18.94 -20.06 -24.05
N ASN A 336 -19.64 -19.56 -25.05
CA ASN A 336 -19.40 -18.24 -25.63
C ASN A 336 -19.95 -17.15 -24.71
N ASP A 337 -21.13 -17.36 -24.13
CA ASP A 337 -21.74 -16.46 -23.13
C ASP A 337 -20.84 -16.32 -21.91
N PHE A 338 -20.38 -17.46 -21.36
CA PHE A 338 -19.45 -17.46 -20.24
C PHE A 338 -18.11 -16.82 -20.63
N GLY A 339 -17.61 -17.11 -21.84
CA GLY A 339 -16.41 -16.49 -22.39
C GLY A 339 -16.49 -14.96 -22.46
N TYR A 340 -17.66 -14.44 -22.85
CA TYR A 340 -17.91 -13.01 -22.93
C TYR A 340 -18.05 -12.35 -21.55
N LEU A 341 -18.80 -12.98 -20.64
CA LEU A 341 -18.87 -12.56 -19.24
C LEU A 341 -17.47 -12.43 -18.63
N MET A 342 -16.69 -13.51 -18.71
CA MET A 342 -15.31 -13.55 -18.21
C MET A 342 -14.43 -12.48 -18.89
N LEU A 343 -14.55 -12.27 -20.19
CA LEU A 343 -13.77 -11.24 -20.88
C LEU A 343 -14.09 -9.83 -20.36
N LYS A 344 -15.37 -9.50 -20.20
CA LYS A 344 -15.81 -8.14 -19.87
C LYS A 344 -15.68 -7.80 -18.38
N ILE A 345 -15.75 -8.77 -17.47
CA ILE A 345 -15.51 -8.52 -16.03
C ILE A 345 -14.03 -8.58 -15.64
N ARG A 346 -13.16 -9.13 -16.50
CA ARG A 346 -11.72 -9.24 -16.26
C ARG A 346 -11.02 -7.94 -15.83
N PRO A 347 -11.31 -6.76 -16.42
CA PRO A 347 -10.63 -5.52 -16.03
C PRO A 347 -10.86 -5.11 -14.57
N PHE A 348 -11.95 -5.57 -13.94
CA PHE A 348 -12.27 -5.24 -12.56
C PHE A 348 -11.55 -6.14 -11.55
N PHE A 349 -10.98 -7.26 -11.99
CA PHE A 349 -10.23 -8.14 -11.10
C PHE A 349 -8.91 -7.50 -10.72
N ILE A 350 -8.49 -7.68 -9.46
CA ILE A 350 -7.14 -7.32 -9.04
C ILE A 350 -6.09 -7.96 -9.94
N ASP A 351 -5.01 -7.24 -10.25
CA ASP A 351 -4.00 -7.65 -11.24
C ASP A 351 -3.46 -9.07 -11.01
N LYS A 352 -3.28 -9.46 -9.74
CA LYS A 352 -2.80 -10.80 -9.38
C LYS A 352 -3.68 -11.93 -9.90
N ILE A 353 -4.98 -11.69 -10.02
CA ILE A 353 -5.94 -12.66 -10.58
C ILE A 353 -6.24 -12.32 -12.03
N GLY A 354 -6.44 -11.04 -12.37
CA GLY A 354 -6.84 -10.57 -13.70
C GLY A 354 -5.86 -10.87 -14.84
N VAL A 355 -4.63 -11.30 -14.56
CA VAL A 355 -3.59 -11.48 -15.59
C VAL A 355 -3.41 -12.95 -16.03
N GLY A 356 -3.51 -13.16 -17.35
CA GLY A 356 -3.01 -14.35 -18.05
C GLY A 356 -3.60 -15.68 -17.57
N LYS A 357 -2.73 -16.57 -17.09
CA LYS A 357 -3.07 -17.94 -16.67
C LYS A 357 -3.84 -18.00 -15.33
N TYR A 358 -3.64 -17.00 -14.46
CA TYR A 358 -4.26 -16.98 -13.13
C TYR A 358 -5.76 -16.71 -13.22
N TYR A 359 -6.16 -15.84 -14.15
CA TYR A 359 -7.56 -15.53 -14.40
C TYR A 359 -8.35 -16.79 -14.81
N ALA A 360 -7.85 -17.51 -15.80
CA ALA A 360 -8.49 -18.74 -16.26
C ALA A 360 -8.45 -19.87 -15.22
N MET A 361 -7.39 -19.91 -14.40
CA MET A 361 -7.28 -20.87 -13.30
C MET A 361 -8.31 -20.59 -12.21
N TRP A 362 -8.50 -19.32 -11.84
CA TRP A 362 -9.48 -18.91 -10.84
C TRP A 362 -10.90 -19.37 -11.22
N TRP A 363 -11.31 -19.16 -12.47
CA TRP A 363 -12.59 -19.66 -12.99
C TRP A 363 -12.69 -21.18 -12.98
N SER A 364 -11.62 -21.88 -13.39
CA SER A 364 -11.57 -23.35 -13.42
C SER A 364 -11.68 -24.00 -12.04
N GLU A 365 -11.10 -23.37 -11.02
CA GLU A 365 -11.07 -23.87 -9.65
C GLU A 365 -12.42 -23.65 -8.94
N ARG A 366 -13.23 -22.67 -9.36
CA ARG A 366 -14.45 -22.23 -8.66
C ARG A 366 -15.76 -22.51 -9.38
N PHE A 367 -15.72 -22.73 -10.70
CA PHE A 367 -16.95 -22.90 -11.49
C PHE A 367 -16.91 -24.16 -12.35
N THR A 368 -18.09 -24.76 -12.52
CA THR A 368 -18.37 -25.69 -13.61
C THR A 368 -19.20 -24.98 -14.68
N PHE A 369 -19.16 -25.49 -15.92
CA PHE A 369 -19.81 -24.86 -17.07
C PHE A 369 -20.74 -25.88 -17.72
N ASN A 370 -22.05 -25.73 -17.52
CA ASN A 370 -23.07 -26.71 -17.88
C ASN A 370 -22.76 -28.09 -17.27
N SER A 371 -22.52 -28.08 -15.97
CA SER A 371 -22.15 -29.23 -15.13
C SER A 371 -20.88 -29.96 -15.58
N LYS A 372 -20.06 -29.33 -16.43
CA LYS A 372 -18.79 -29.88 -16.92
C LYS A 372 -17.62 -29.09 -16.38
N GLU A 373 -16.64 -29.80 -15.83
CA GLU A 373 -15.36 -29.21 -15.49
C GLU A 373 -14.62 -28.74 -16.75
N LYS A 374 -14.00 -27.56 -16.67
CA LYS A 374 -13.19 -27.02 -17.75
C LYS A 374 -11.80 -26.69 -17.23
N PRO A 375 -10.73 -27.24 -17.83
CA PRO A 375 -9.38 -26.88 -17.43
C PRO A 375 -9.07 -25.43 -17.83
N PRO A 376 -8.09 -24.77 -17.18
CA PRO A 376 -7.77 -23.36 -17.43
C PRO A 376 -7.48 -23.05 -18.90
N LYS A 377 -6.86 -23.99 -19.63
CA LYS A 377 -6.59 -23.86 -21.07
C LYS A 377 -7.86 -23.71 -21.90
N SER A 378 -8.93 -24.45 -21.55
CA SER A 378 -10.21 -24.36 -22.26
C SER A 378 -10.89 -23.01 -22.03
N ILE A 379 -10.81 -22.50 -20.80
CA ILE A 379 -11.35 -21.18 -20.42
C ILE A 379 -10.60 -20.06 -21.15
N SER A 380 -9.26 -20.10 -21.14
CA SER A 380 -8.42 -19.13 -21.85
C SER A 380 -8.71 -19.11 -23.36
N ASN A 381 -8.89 -20.29 -23.97
CA ASN A 381 -9.27 -20.39 -25.38
C ASN A 381 -10.65 -19.76 -25.65
N ALA A 382 -11.65 -20.01 -24.80
CA ALA A 382 -12.98 -19.42 -24.93
C ALA A 382 -12.91 -17.89 -24.92
N ILE A 383 -12.22 -17.30 -23.94
CA ILE A 383 -11.99 -15.85 -23.83
C ILE A 383 -11.28 -15.30 -25.08
N SER A 384 -10.26 -16.01 -25.56
CA SER A 384 -9.49 -15.62 -26.77
C SER A 384 -10.34 -15.63 -28.04
N PHE A 385 -11.20 -16.63 -28.22
CA PHE A 385 -12.12 -16.70 -29.36
C PHE A 385 -13.14 -15.56 -29.36
N ILE A 386 -13.69 -15.22 -28.18
CA ILE A 386 -14.58 -14.06 -28.05
C ILE A 386 -13.85 -12.76 -28.37
N LYS A 387 -12.64 -12.57 -27.83
CA LYS A 387 -11.82 -11.38 -28.11
C LYS A 387 -11.49 -11.21 -29.60
N LYS A 388 -11.31 -12.31 -30.33
CA LYS A 388 -11.05 -12.30 -31.78
C LYS A 388 -12.32 -12.13 -32.63
N GLY A 389 -13.51 -12.03 -32.01
CA GLY A 389 -14.78 -11.94 -32.72
C GLY A 389 -15.15 -13.22 -33.48
N THR A 390 -14.53 -14.37 -33.17
CA THR A 390 -14.80 -15.63 -33.88
C THR A 390 -16.00 -16.39 -33.32
N ARG A 391 -16.55 -15.92 -32.19
CA ARG A 391 -17.73 -16.48 -31.53
C ARG A 391 -18.62 -15.36 -31.01
N PHE A 392 -19.92 -15.59 -31.07
CA PHE A 392 -20.93 -14.59 -30.71
C PHE A 392 -21.69 -15.04 -29.46
N PRO A 393 -21.64 -14.26 -28.36
CA PRO A 393 -22.45 -14.50 -27.18
C PRO A 393 -23.89 -14.00 -27.40
N GLU A 394 -24.85 -14.73 -26.85
CA GLU A 394 -26.29 -14.43 -26.86
C GLU A 394 -26.68 -13.61 -25.63
N LYS A 395 -26.02 -13.83 -24.48
CA LYS A 395 -26.33 -13.14 -23.21
C LYS A 395 -25.61 -11.81 -22.99
N ARG A 396 -25.42 -11.02 -24.05
CA ARG A 396 -24.69 -9.74 -23.99
C ARG A 396 -25.32 -8.74 -23.02
N THR A 397 -26.65 -8.66 -23.01
CA THR A 397 -27.40 -7.72 -22.16
C THR A 397 -27.18 -8.00 -20.68
N SER A 398 -27.27 -9.26 -20.26
CA SER A 398 -27.02 -9.67 -18.87
C SER A 398 -25.57 -9.39 -18.46
N THR A 399 -24.60 -9.69 -19.33
CA THR A 399 -23.20 -9.30 -19.09
C THR A 399 -23.02 -7.79 -18.99
N HIS A 400 -23.70 -7.01 -19.83
CA HIS A 400 -23.58 -5.55 -19.82
C HIS A 400 -24.06 -4.94 -18.51
N LYS A 401 -25.19 -5.40 -17.97
CA LYS A 401 -25.69 -4.93 -16.67
C LYS A 401 -24.73 -5.23 -15.51
N ILE A 402 -24.10 -6.42 -15.52
CA ILE A 402 -23.05 -6.75 -14.55
C ILE A 402 -21.89 -5.76 -14.65
N VAL A 403 -21.46 -5.45 -15.87
CA VAL A 403 -20.38 -4.48 -16.12
C VAL A 403 -20.79 -3.07 -15.70
N GLU A 404 -22.01 -2.62 -15.96
CA GLU A 404 -22.51 -1.31 -15.51
C GLU A 404 -22.48 -1.20 -13.98
N ILE A 405 -22.91 -2.24 -13.26
CA ILE A 405 -22.83 -2.27 -11.79
C ILE A 405 -21.37 -2.12 -11.35
N LEU A 406 -20.44 -2.87 -11.96
CA LEU A 406 -19.01 -2.78 -11.65
C LEU A 406 -18.45 -1.39 -11.98
N THR A 407 -18.70 -0.85 -13.17
CA THR A 407 -18.23 0.48 -13.59
C THR A 407 -18.77 1.59 -12.69
N SER A 408 -20.03 1.51 -12.25
CA SER A 408 -20.61 2.50 -11.34
C SER A 408 -20.10 2.40 -9.90
N SER A 409 -19.50 1.26 -9.54
CA SER A 409 -19.03 0.98 -8.18
C SER A 409 -17.52 1.16 -8.02
N TYR A 410 -16.77 1.07 -9.12
CA TYR A 410 -15.33 1.24 -9.18
C TYR A 410 -15.05 2.29 -10.25
N ASP A 411 -14.55 3.48 -9.85
CA ASP A 411 -14.23 4.62 -10.73
C ASP A 411 -13.20 4.26 -11.83
N TYR A 412 -13.62 3.46 -12.81
CA TYR A 412 -12.82 2.99 -13.93
C TYR A 412 -13.09 3.93 -15.11
N PRO A 413 -12.03 4.37 -15.82
CA PRO A 413 -12.21 5.15 -17.04
C PRO A 413 -13.01 4.32 -18.08
N THR A 414 -14.15 4.87 -18.50
CA THR A 414 -15.09 4.27 -19.47
C THR A 414 -14.47 3.99 -20.85
N ASP A 415 -13.27 4.52 -21.11
CA ASP A 415 -12.58 4.44 -22.41
C ASP A 415 -11.98 3.06 -22.74
N SER A 416 -12.18 2.04 -21.90
CA SER A 416 -11.61 0.70 -22.07
C SER A 416 -12.63 -0.41 -22.41
N ILE A 417 -13.91 -0.07 -22.61
CA ILE A 417 -15.02 -1.04 -22.66
C ILE A 417 -15.56 -1.33 -24.08
N GLU A 418 -15.02 -0.74 -25.15
CA GLU A 418 -15.40 -1.13 -26.53
C GLU A 418 -14.86 -2.53 -26.91
#